data_AF-A0A349HAV9-F1
#
_entry.id   AF-A0A349HAV9-F1
#
_cell.length_a   1.000
_cell.length_b   1.000
_cell.length_c   1.000
_cell.angle_alpha   90.00
_cell.angle_beta   90.00
_cell.angle_gamma   90.00
#
_symmetry.space_group_name_H-M   'P 1'
#
loop_
_entity.id
_entity.type
_entity.pdbx_description
1 polymer ?
#
loop_
_entity_poly.entity_id
_entity_poly.type
_entity_poly.pdbx_seq_one_letter_code
_entity_poly.pdbx_strand_id
1 'polypeptide(L)' 'MPNGAELTLSSNELEAGDLVVAEILLEMAAERGSPALHFDLDELARRLIAKGYDPATGNPLH' A
#
# COMPACT_ATOMS: atom_id res chain seq x y z
N MET A 1 17.03 19.68 -2.80
CA MET A 1 17.11 18.43 -2.03
C MET A 1 15.82 17.66 -2.30
N PRO A 2 15.82 16.36 -2.64
CA PRO A 2 14.57 15.63 -2.76
C PRO A 2 14.09 15.34 -1.34
N ASN A 3 13.01 15.97 -0.93
CA ASN A 3 12.34 15.69 0.34
C ASN A 3 11.68 14.32 0.21
N GLY A 4 12.42 13.25 0.49
CA GLY A 4 11.85 11.92 0.68
C GLY A 4 10.99 11.95 1.93
N ALA A 5 9.69 11.72 1.79
CA ALA A 5 8.80 11.56 2.92
C ALA A 5 9.11 10.20 3.57
N GLU A 6 9.55 10.22 4.82
CA GLU A 6 9.78 9.02 5.61
C GLU A 6 8.43 8.59 6.22
N LEU A 7 7.89 7.47 5.76
CA LEU A 7 6.64 6.91 6.29
C LEU A 7 6.99 5.92 7.39
N THR A 8 6.87 6.34 8.65
CA THR A 8 7.01 5.45 9.81
C THR A 8 5.67 4.78 10.11
N LEU A 9 5.60 3.46 9.88
CA LEU A 9 4.42 2.65 10.16
C LEU A 9 4.57 1.99 11.55
N SER A 10 3.75 2.43 12.51
CA SER A 10 3.68 1.84 13.86
C SER A 10 2.55 0.82 13.91
N SER A 11 2.87 -0.46 14.13
CA SER A 11 1.89 -1.57 14.13
C SER A 11 0.82 -1.50 15.22
N ASN A 12 0.95 -0.57 16.17
CA ASN A 12 0.00 -0.43 17.29
C ASN A 12 -1.22 0.44 16.94
N GLU A 13 -1.16 1.15 15.80
CA GLU A 13 -2.20 2.09 15.35
C GLU A 13 -2.73 1.77 13.95
N LEU A 14 -2.19 0.73 13.29
CA LEU A 14 -2.52 0.37 11.92
C LEU A 14 -3.52 -0.78 11.89
N GLU A 15 -4.61 -0.58 11.17
CA GLU A 15 -5.57 -1.64 10.88
C GLU A 15 -4.95 -2.61 9.87
N ALA A 16 -5.51 -3.83 9.78
CA ALA A 16 -5.01 -4.85 8.84
C ALA A 16 -4.98 -4.34 7.38
N GLY A 17 -5.94 -3.49 7.01
CA GLY A 17 -5.99 -2.84 5.70
C GLY A 17 -4.79 -1.91 5.45
N ASP A 18 -4.37 -1.14 6.45
CA ASP A 18 -3.24 -0.21 6.31
C ASP A 18 -1.91 -0.95 6.08
N LEU A 19 -1.72 -2.07 6.80
CA LEU A 19 -0.54 -2.91 6.64
C LEU A 19 -0.46 -3.51 5.23
N VAL A 20 -1.61 -3.90 4.67
CA VAL A 20 -1.67 -4.48 3.33
C VAL A 20 -1.47 -3.42 2.24
N VAL A 21 -1.99 -2.21 2.44
CA VAL A 21 -1.66 -1.07 1.56
C VAL A 21 -0.15 -0.82 1.58
N ALA A 22 0.48 -0.79 2.76
CA ALA A 22 1.92 -0.59 2.88
C ALA A 22 2.73 -1.69 2.18
N GLU A 23 2.32 -2.95 2.35
CA GLU A 23 2.93 -4.10 1.66
C GLU A 23 2.87 -3.93 0.13
N ILE A 24 1.70 -3.57 -0.41
CA ILE A 24 1.52 -3.34 -1.85
C ILE A 24 2.43 -2.21 -2.34
N LEU A 25 2.51 -1.10 -1.61
CA LEU A 25 3.38 0.02 -1.97
C LEU A 25 4.86 -0.40 -1.96
N LEU A 26 5.28 -1.22 -1.00
CA LEU A 26 6.66 -1.74 -0.97
C LEU A 26 6.94 -2.69 -2.16
N GLU A 27 6.01 -3.57 -2.50
CA GLU A 27 6.10 -4.45 -3.67
C GLU A 27 6.25 -3.62 -4.96
N MET A 28 5.43 -2.60 -5.12
CA MET A 28 5.48 -1.70 -6.28
C MET A 28 6.80 -0.94 -6.38
N ALA A 29 7.33 -0.48 -5.25
CA ALA A 29 8.62 0.22 -5.20
C ALA A 29 9.76 -0.71 -5.61
N ALA A 30 9.73 -1.97 -5.13
CA ALA A 30 10.70 -2.99 -5.48
C ALA A 30 10.64 -3.37 -6.97
N GLU A 31 9.43 -3.58 -7.52
CA GLU A 31 9.21 -3.89 -8.94
C GLU A 31 9.78 -2.80 -9.87
N ARG A 32 9.65 -1.52 -9.46
CA ARG A 32 10.08 -0.37 -10.26
C ARG A 32 11.52 0.05 -9.98
N GLY A 33 12.16 -0.54 -8.96
CA GLY A 33 13.49 -0.14 -8.50
C GLY A 33 13.55 1.32 -8.03
N SER A 34 12.42 1.88 -7.58
CA SER A 34 12.30 3.28 -7.20
C SER A 34 11.49 3.43 -5.92
N PRO A 35 12.01 4.13 -4.90
CA PRO A 35 11.24 4.45 -3.70
C PRO A 35 10.18 5.52 -3.95
N ALA A 36 10.31 6.29 -5.03
CA ALA A 36 9.29 7.23 -5.48
C ALA A 36 8.33 6.52 -6.42
N LEU A 37 7.07 6.40 -6.00
CA LEU A 37 6.03 5.73 -6.76
C LEU A 37 5.03 6.73 -7.34
N HIS A 38 4.67 6.49 -8.60
CA HIS A 38 3.51 7.07 -9.25
C HIS A 38 2.62 5.92 -9.70
N PHE A 39 1.43 5.81 -9.13
CA PHE A 39 0.46 4.76 -9.44
C PHE A 39 -0.92 5.37 -9.54
N ASP A 40 -1.80 4.70 -10.31
CA ASP A 40 -3.21 5.02 -10.32
C ASP A 40 -3.92 4.30 -9.17
N LEU A 41 -5.02 4.89 -8.69
CA LEU A 41 -5.83 4.28 -7.62
C LEU A 41 -6.43 2.93 -8.06
N ASP A 42 -6.62 2.73 -9.37
CA ASP A 42 -7.14 1.48 -9.94
C ASP A 42 -6.16 0.31 -9.80
N GLU A 43 -4.85 0.55 -9.96
CA GLU A 43 -3.78 -0.43 -9.74
C GLU A 43 -3.71 -0.82 -8.28
N LEU A 44 -3.75 0.17 -7.37
CA LEU A 44 -3.80 -0.09 -5.94
C LEU A 44 -5.05 -0.91 -5.57
N ALA A 45 -6.23 -0.53 -6.09
CA ALA A 45 -7.48 -1.25 -5.84
C ALA A 45 -7.44 -2.69 -6.36
N ARG A 46 -6.91 -2.92 -7.57
CA ARG A 46 -6.72 -4.28 -8.13
C ARG A 46 -5.81 -5.13 -7.25
N ARG A 47 -4.71 -4.56 -6.75
CA ARG A 47 -3.75 -5.27 -5.88
C ARG A 47 -4.35 -5.57 -4.50
N LEU A 48 -5.16 -4.66 -3.94
CA LEU A 48 -5.90 -4.89 -2.69
C LEU A 48 -6.88 -6.05 -2.81
N ILE A 49 -7.68 -6.08 -3.88
CA ILE A 49 -8.61 -7.18 -4.16
C ILE A 49 -7.85 -8.50 -4.32
N ALA A 50 -6.71 -8.49 -5.00
CA ALA A 50 -5.87 -9.68 -5.17
C ALA A 50 -5.31 -10.22 -3.84
N LYS A 51 -5.10 -9.35 -2.85
CA LYS A 51 -4.73 -9.74 -1.47
C LYS A 51 -5.95 -10.04 -0.58
N GLY A 52 -7.17 -9.97 -1.11
CA GLY A 52 -8.39 -10.31 -0.38
C GLY A 52 -8.96 -9.17 0.46
N TYR A 53 -8.68 -7.91 0.11
CA TYR A 53 -9.17 -6.73 0.82
C TYR A 53 -10.08 -5.87 -0.08
N ASP A 54 -11.12 -5.31 0.53
CA ASP A 54 -12.01 -4.35 -0.10
C ASP A 54 -11.30 -3.00 -0.23
N PRO A 55 -11.08 -2.48 -1.45
CA PRO A 55 -10.37 -1.22 -1.65
C PRO A 55 -11.15 0.02 -1.18
N ALA A 56 -12.47 -0.09 -0.98
CA ALA A 56 -13.29 1.01 -0.47
C ALA A 56 -13.27 1.09 1.06
N THR A 57 -13.13 -0.05 1.74
CA THR A 57 -13.28 -0.12 3.20
C THR A 57 -12.03 -0.56 3.94
N GLY A 58 -11.00 -1.06 3.25
CA GLY A 58 -9.79 -1.60 3.85
C GLY A 58 -10.03 -2.91 4.62
N ASN A 59 -11.23 -3.47 4.58
CA ASN A 59 -11.58 -4.68 5.30
C ASN A 59 -11.29 -5.94 4.47
N PRO A 60 -11.01 -7.09 5.11
CA PRO A 60 -10.97 -8.36 4.43
C PRO A 60 -12.31 -8.66 3.71
N LEU A 61 -12.22 -9.21 2.50
CA LEU A 61 -13.37 -9.67 1.72
C LEU A 61 -13.96 -10.99 2.27
N HIS A 62 -13.24 -11.68 3.17
CA HIS A 62 -13.60 -12.97 3.77
C HIS A 62 -13.18 -13.09 5.23
#